data_AF-A0A0D3JVM9-F1
#
_entry.id   AF-A0A0D3JVM9-F1
#
_cell.length_a   1.000
_cell.length_b   1.000
_cell.length_c   1.000
_cell.angle_alpha   90.00
_cell.angle_beta   90.00
_cell.angle_gamma   90.00
#
_symmetry.space_group_name_H-M   'P 1'
#
loop_
_entity.id
_entity.type
_entity.pdbx_description
1 polymer ?
#
loop_
_entity_poly.entity_id
_entity_poly.type
_entity_poly.pdbx_seq_one_letter_code
_entity_poly.pdbx_strand_id
1 'polypeptide(L)'
;MLPLSALSSSLIAPHLPQQRHVPPPGAARMTADSPDAAASDAERSARVSLAAVAAVGCAETGAITADKLWGGGALGAMCSSVGGGCADVLSGPWASVGPLPLASLGLAAYGGLALLVRLLQLQAACGLCLLSAGLSAAVLALAWRLPSTRRTDEDAEMAPFGERSPAPIASHSSRRALELSERLAARGAKMYGAWWCSHCAGQKETLGAEAMGEGGFYVECSPDGAGAENERCVAAGVKGYPTWEDLSELEEMLSSAK
;
A
#
# COMPACT_ATOMS: atom_id res chain seq x y z
N MET A 1 -12.44 31.87 -82.68
CA MET A 1 -11.57 33.03 -82.97
C MET A 1 -10.79 33.37 -81.70
N LEU A 2 -9.48 33.10 -81.74
CA LEU A 2 -8.39 33.68 -80.90
C LEU A 2 -8.31 35.22 -81.15
N PRO A 3 -7.49 36.05 -80.45
CA PRO A 3 -6.26 35.77 -79.67
C PRO A 3 -6.20 36.49 -78.28
N LEU A 4 -5.41 36.07 -77.29
CA LEU A 4 -3.93 36.04 -77.12
C LEU A 4 -3.30 37.39 -76.70
N SER A 5 -2.59 37.32 -75.56
CA SER A 5 -1.31 37.97 -75.22
C SER A 5 -1.20 39.47 -74.85
N ALA A 6 -0.68 39.64 -73.63
CA ALA A 6 0.45 40.49 -73.25
C ALA A 6 0.29 42.01 -73.12
N LEU A 7 0.62 42.51 -71.92
CA LEU A 7 1.33 43.75 -71.56
C LEU A 7 1.32 43.79 -70.01
N SER A 8 2.34 43.31 -69.30
CA SER A 8 3.62 43.99 -69.05
C SER A 8 3.45 45.51 -68.90
N SER A 9 3.36 45.99 -67.66
CA SER A 9 3.85 47.31 -67.26
C SER A 9 3.97 47.39 -65.74
N SER A 10 5.23 47.52 -65.32
CA SER A 10 5.70 47.94 -64.02
C SER A 10 4.85 49.04 -63.38
N LEU A 11 4.37 48.81 -62.16
CA LEU A 11 4.08 49.88 -61.21
C LEU A 11 4.78 49.59 -59.89
N ILE A 12 5.93 50.25 -59.78
CA ILE A 12 6.61 50.77 -58.60
C ILE A 12 5.81 50.60 -57.30
N ALA A 13 6.28 49.71 -56.43
CA ALA A 13 5.85 49.68 -55.04
C ALA A 13 6.34 50.96 -54.34
N PRO A 14 5.48 51.70 -53.60
CA PRO A 14 5.96 52.77 -52.75
C PRO A 14 6.82 52.17 -51.63
N HIS A 15 8.07 52.64 -51.54
CA HIS A 15 8.96 52.38 -50.41
C HIS A 15 8.25 52.79 -49.11
N LEU A 16 7.76 51.82 -48.34
CA LEU A 16 7.37 52.03 -46.95
C LEU A 16 8.63 52.39 -46.16
N PRO A 17 8.65 53.52 -45.43
CA PRO A 17 9.78 53.85 -44.57
C PRO A 17 9.90 52.78 -43.48
N GLN A 18 11.10 52.24 -43.30
CA GLN A 18 11.42 51.40 -42.15
C GLN A 18 11.01 52.16 -40.88
N GLN A 19 10.04 51.59 -40.17
CA GLN A 19 9.71 51.96 -38.80
C GLN A 19 10.97 51.71 -37.97
N ARG A 20 11.74 52.76 -37.69
CA ARG A 20 12.77 52.71 -36.65
C ARG A 20 12.03 52.44 -35.36
N HIS A 21 12.19 51.24 -34.84
CA HIS A 21 11.77 50.89 -33.49
C HIS A 21 12.47 51.85 -32.54
N VAL A 22 11.76 52.85 -32.03
CA VAL A 22 12.22 53.67 -30.91
C VAL A 22 12.05 52.79 -29.68
N PRO A 23 13.12 52.31 -29.02
CA PRO A 23 12.97 51.62 -27.75
C PRO A 23 12.37 52.61 -26.73
N PRO A 24 11.45 52.17 -25.86
CA PRO A 24 10.88 53.03 -24.84
C PRO A 24 12.00 53.61 -23.96
N PRO A 25 11.91 54.89 -23.55
CA PRO A 25 12.88 55.48 -22.64
C PRO A 25 12.68 54.85 -21.27
N GLY A 26 13.52 53.87 -20.95
CA GLY A 26 13.44 53.15 -19.69
C GLY A 26 13.76 51.67 -19.83
N ALA A 27 14.95 51.34 -20.33
CA ALA A 27 15.61 50.10 -19.94
C ALA A 27 16.01 50.24 -18.46
N ALA A 28 15.01 50.22 -17.58
CA ALA A 28 15.21 50.05 -16.17
C ALA A 28 15.81 48.66 -15.96
N ARG A 29 17.01 48.67 -15.40
CA ARG A 29 17.69 47.56 -14.75
C ARG A 29 16.66 46.55 -14.22
N MET A 30 16.75 45.29 -14.68
CA MET A 30 16.03 44.17 -14.05
C MET A 30 16.50 44.06 -12.59
N THR A 31 15.84 44.79 -11.69
CA THR A 31 15.91 44.55 -10.26
C THR A 31 14.81 43.57 -9.91
N ALA A 32 15.17 42.51 -9.19
CA ALA A 32 14.31 41.41 -8.76
C ALA A 32 13.24 41.82 -7.71
N ASP A 33 12.73 43.06 -7.79
CA ASP A 33 11.95 43.72 -6.74
C ASP A 33 10.58 44.19 -7.24
N SER A 34 9.99 43.45 -8.19
CA SER A 34 8.60 43.63 -8.60
C SER A 34 7.71 42.63 -7.86
N PRO A 35 6.56 43.05 -7.29
CA PRO A 35 5.62 42.16 -6.60
C PRO A 35 5.11 41.02 -7.48
N ASP A 36 5.07 41.24 -8.81
CA ASP A 36 4.72 40.20 -9.80
C ASP A 36 5.79 39.11 -9.93
N ALA A 37 7.08 39.45 -9.76
CA ALA A 37 8.17 38.48 -9.75
C ALA A 37 8.10 37.62 -8.47
N ALA A 38 7.89 38.25 -7.32
CA ALA A 38 7.69 37.57 -6.04
C ALA A 38 6.44 36.67 -6.03
N ALA A 39 5.33 37.11 -6.65
CA ALA A 39 4.14 36.29 -6.83
C ALA A 39 4.40 35.08 -7.76
N SER A 40 5.15 35.29 -8.85
CA SER A 40 5.53 34.21 -9.77
C SER A 40 6.52 33.20 -9.17
N ASP A 41 7.41 33.66 -8.29
CA ASP A 41 8.36 32.82 -7.56
C ASP A 41 7.68 32.05 -6.42
N ALA A 42 6.72 32.68 -5.72
CA ALA A 42 5.88 32.01 -4.73
C ALA A 42 5.01 30.91 -5.39
N GLU A 43 4.45 31.18 -6.56
CA GLU A 43 3.65 30.19 -7.31
C GLU A 43 4.52 29.03 -7.84
N ARG A 44 5.73 29.33 -8.34
CA ARG A 44 6.72 28.31 -8.74
C ARG A 44 7.15 27.47 -7.54
N SER A 45 7.44 28.11 -6.41
CA SER A 45 7.83 27.44 -5.16
C SER A 45 6.72 26.51 -4.66
N ALA A 46 5.47 26.99 -4.62
CA ALA A 46 4.30 26.18 -4.26
C ALA A 46 4.11 24.95 -5.17
N ARG A 47 4.29 25.11 -6.49
CA ARG A 47 4.23 23.99 -7.46
C ARG A 47 5.34 22.97 -7.25
N VAL A 48 6.55 23.42 -6.91
CA VAL A 48 7.70 22.54 -6.60
C VAL A 48 7.49 21.82 -5.27
N SER A 49 7.02 22.50 -4.23
CA SER A 49 6.69 21.89 -2.94
C SER A 49 5.60 20.83 -3.08
N LEU A 50 4.53 21.12 -3.84
CA LEU A 50 3.47 20.15 -4.08
C LEU A 50 3.97 18.92 -4.85
N ALA A 51 4.86 19.12 -5.84
CA ALA A 51 5.49 18.01 -6.56
C ALA A 51 6.42 17.18 -5.66
N ALA A 52 7.15 17.82 -4.75
CA ALA A 52 8.01 17.14 -3.79
C ALA A 52 7.19 16.29 -2.80
N VAL A 53 6.12 16.86 -2.21
CA VAL A 53 5.22 16.13 -1.30
C VAL A 53 4.55 14.96 -2.01
N ALA A 54 4.09 15.14 -3.26
CA ALA A 54 3.51 14.06 -4.05
C ALA A 54 4.52 12.95 -4.35
N ALA A 55 5.79 13.29 -4.66
CA ALA A 55 6.84 12.30 -4.90
C ALA A 55 7.17 11.50 -3.63
N VAL A 56 7.21 12.15 -2.47
CA VAL A 56 7.38 11.47 -1.17
C VAL A 56 6.22 10.53 -0.89
N GLY A 57 4.97 10.99 -1.08
CA GLY A 57 3.78 10.15 -0.88
C GLY A 57 3.73 8.94 -1.83
N CYS A 58 4.16 9.10 -3.09
CA CYS A 58 4.28 7.99 -4.03
C CYS A 58 5.39 7.00 -3.65
N ALA A 59 6.53 7.50 -3.16
CA ALA A 59 7.64 6.67 -2.73
C ALA A 59 7.26 5.84 -1.48
N GLU A 60 6.61 6.47 -0.51
CA GLU A 60 6.12 5.81 0.71
C GLU A 60 5.04 4.77 0.38
N THR A 61 4.02 5.15 -0.39
CA THR A 61 2.92 4.24 -0.75
C THR A 61 3.40 3.10 -1.65
N GLY A 62 4.36 3.37 -2.54
CA GLY A 62 5.01 2.36 -3.38
C GLY A 62 5.82 1.37 -2.56
N ALA A 63 6.57 1.83 -1.56
CA ALA A 63 7.31 0.98 -0.65
C ALA A 63 6.39 0.06 0.18
N ILE A 64 5.26 0.58 0.69
CA ILE A 64 4.25 -0.20 1.42
C ILE A 64 3.63 -1.28 0.52
N THR A 65 3.29 -0.90 -0.71
CA THR A 65 2.70 -1.82 -1.69
C THR A 65 3.70 -2.92 -2.07
N ALA A 66 4.98 -2.57 -2.22
CA ALA A 66 6.03 -3.52 -2.56
C ALA A 66 6.28 -4.54 -1.44
N ASP A 67 6.34 -4.09 -0.18
CA ASP A 67 6.55 -4.98 0.97
C ASP A 67 5.38 -5.99 1.14
N LYS A 68 4.16 -5.57 0.79
CA LYS A 68 2.98 -6.45 0.78
C LYS A 68 2.97 -7.47 -0.36
N LEU A 69 3.56 -7.14 -1.51
CA LEU A 69 3.55 -8.00 -2.71
C LEU A 69 4.76 -8.94 -2.82
N TRP A 70 5.94 -8.53 -2.34
CA TRP A 70 7.20 -9.27 -2.54
C TRP A 70 7.76 -9.94 -1.27
N GLY A 71 7.08 -9.80 -0.13
CA GLY A 71 7.52 -10.36 1.15
C GLY A 71 8.35 -9.35 1.93
N GLY A 72 7.79 -8.90 3.05
CA GLY A 72 8.22 -7.73 3.82
C GLY A 72 9.65 -7.78 4.32
N GLY A 73 10.42 -6.75 3.97
CA GLY A 73 11.79 -6.57 4.44
C GLY A 73 12.21 -5.10 4.54
N ALA A 74 11.63 -4.21 3.75
CA ALA A 74 12.01 -2.80 3.72
C ALA A 74 11.35 -1.99 4.84
N LEU A 75 10.08 -2.26 5.17
CA LEU A 75 9.36 -1.55 6.24
C LEU A 75 9.43 -2.26 7.58
N GLY A 76 9.84 -3.52 7.62
CA GLY A 76 10.03 -4.28 8.87
C GLY A 76 11.01 -3.59 9.84
N ALA A 77 12.09 -2.99 9.31
CA ALA A 77 13.06 -2.24 10.10
C ALA A 77 12.50 -0.91 10.65
N MET A 78 11.62 -0.24 9.89
CA MET A 78 10.96 1.01 10.30
C MET A 78 9.79 0.77 11.25
N CYS A 79 9.04 -0.32 11.07
CA CYS A 79 7.96 -0.71 11.98
C CYS A 79 8.52 -1.21 13.32
N SER A 80 9.73 -1.80 13.32
CA SER A 80 10.41 -2.23 14.54
C SER A 80 10.94 -1.06 15.38
N SER A 81 11.22 0.11 14.78
CA SER A 81 11.72 1.29 15.50
C SER A 81 10.62 2.12 16.16
N VAL A 82 9.36 1.98 15.73
CA VAL A 82 8.18 2.70 16.28
C VAL A 82 7.39 1.85 17.30
N GLY A 83 7.75 0.57 17.46
CA GLY A 83 7.01 -0.39 18.29
C GLY A 83 5.96 -1.14 17.48
N GLY A 84 5.83 -2.44 17.75
CA GLY A 84 5.22 -3.46 16.88
C GLY A 84 3.78 -3.26 16.38
N GLY A 85 3.06 -2.20 16.77
CA GLY A 85 1.67 -1.99 16.38
C GLY A 85 1.44 -1.61 14.91
N CYS A 86 2.44 -1.03 14.21
CA CYS A 86 2.29 -0.65 12.80
C CYS A 86 2.12 -1.87 11.87
N ALA A 87 2.90 -2.93 12.12
CA ALA A 87 2.85 -4.15 11.33
C ALA A 87 1.52 -4.90 11.52
N ASP A 88 0.92 -4.81 12.71
CA ASP A 88 -0.37 -5.41 13.03
C ASP A 88 -1.53 -4.70 12.32
N VAL A 89 -1.55 -3.36 12.31
CA VAL A 89 -2.56 -2.58 11.57
C VAL A 89 -2.47 -2.86 10.07
N LEU A 90 -1.26 -2.95 9.52
CA LEU A 90 -1.05 -3.23 8.09
C LEU A 90 -1.32 -4.67 7.70
N SER A 91 -1.29 -5.63 8.63
CA SER A 91 -1.50 -7.06 8.37
C SER A 91 -2.87 -7.57 8.82
N GLY A 92 -3.66 -6.70 9.45
CA GLY A 92 -5.03 -7.00 9.84
C GLY A 92 -5.96 -7.19 8.63
N PRO A 93 -7.14 -7.79 8.84
CA PRO A 93 -8.15 -8.02 7.80
C PRO A 93 -8.58 -6.72 7.09
N TRP A 94 -8.50 -5.59 7.80
CA TRP A 94 -8.86 -4.26 7.31
C TRP A 94 -7.83 -3.60 6.41
N ALA A 95 -6.67 -4.23 6.19
CA ALA A 95 -5.63 -3.68 5.32
C ALA A 95 -5.80 -4.07 3.84
N SER A 96 -6.72 -4.98 3.55
CA SER A 96 -7.01 -5.48 2.20
C SER A 96 -8.52 -5.48 1.93
N VAL A 97 -8.90 -5.19 0.70
CA VAL A 97 -10.27 -5.40 0.21
C VAL A 97 -10.20 -6.45 -0.89
N GLY A 98 -10.63 -7.67 -0.57
CA GLY A 98 -10.38 -8.83 -1.43
C GLY A 98 -8.87 -9.06 -1.62
N PRO A 99 -8.38 -9.25 -2.86
CA PRO A 99 -6.96 -9.48 -3.12
C PRO A 99 -6.12 -8.19 -3.18
N LEU A 100 -6.73 -7.01 -3.08
CA LEU A 100 -6.02 -5.73 -3.18
C LEU A 100 -5.71 -5.13 -1.80
N PRO A 101 -4.44 -4.82 -1.50
CA PRO A 101 -4.09 -3.98 -0.36
C PRO A 101 -4.73 -2.60 -0.50
N LEU A 102 -5.32 -2.06 0.55
CA LEU A 102 -5.91 -0.70 0.54
C LEU A 102 -4.89 0.38 0.17
N ALA A 103 -3.62 0.17 0.49
CA ALA A 103 -2.52 1.03 0.05
C ALA A 103 -2.44 1.17 -1.49
N SER A 104 -2.73 0.08 -2.23
CA SER A 104 -2.73 0.10 -3.70
C SER A 104 -3.92 0.90 -4.27
N LEU A 105 -5.06 0.88 -3.60
CA LEU A 105 -6.23 1.71 -3.95
C LEU A 105 -5.95 3.19 -3.67
N GLY A 106 -5.30 3.49 -2.55
CA GLY A 106 -4.81 4.83 -2.24
C GLY A 106 -3.84 5.35 -3.29
N LEU A 107 -2.87 4.52 -3.70
CA LEU A 107 -1.93 4.86 -4.78
C LEU A 107 -2.64 5.17 -6.10
N ALA A 108 -3.63 4.35 -6.48
CA ALA A 108 -4.40 4.56 -7.70
C ALA A 108 -5.22 5.85 -7.64
N ALA A 109 -5.84 6.16 -6.49
CA ALA A 109 -6.62 7.38 -6.30
C ALA A 109 -5.72 8.64 -6.35
N TYR A 110 -4.61 8.65 -5.60
CA TYR A 110 -3.67 9.78 -5.59
C TYR A 110 -2.96 9.96 -6.94
N GLY A 111 -2.55 8.86 -7.58
CA GLY A 111 -1.99 8.87 -8.93
C GLY A 111 -2.98 9.37 -9.97
N GLY A 112 -4.25 8.95 -9.88
CA GLY A 112 -5.33 9.41 -10.74
C GLY A 112 -5.61 10.90 -10.58
N LEU A 113 -5.63 11.43 -9.36
CA LEU A 113 -5.79 12.87 -9.11
C LEU A 113 -4.60 13.67 -9.65
N ALA A 114 -3.36 13.22 -9.40
CA ALA A 114 -2.16 13.87 -9.93
C ALA A 114 -2.16 13.88 -11.46
N LEU A 115 -2.58 12.78 -12.09
CA LEU A 115 -2.74 12.67 -13.54
C LEU A 115 -3.85 13.59 -14.04
N LEU A 116 -5.02 13.60 -13.41
CA LEU A 116 -6.15 14.46 -13.77
C LEU A 116 -5.76 15.94 -13.70
N VAL A 117 -5.12 16.37 -12.61
CA VAL A 117 -4.58 17.73 -12.45
C VAL A 117 -3.55 18.02 -13.54
N ARG A 118 -2.66 17.08 -13.87
CA ARG A 118 -1.70 17.25 -14.97
C ARG A 118 -2.38 17.35 -16.34
N LEU A 119 -3.42 16.56 -16.60
CA LEU A 119 -4.21 16.60 -17.84
C LEU A 119 -5.02 17.90 -17.98
N LEU A 120 -5.55 18.44 -16.87
CA LEU A 120 -6.23 19.74 -16.84
C LEU A 120 -5.27 20.92 -17.01
N GLN A 121 -4.02 20.81 -16.52
CA GLN A 121 -3.01 21.87 -16.58
C GLN A 121 -2.18 21.86 -17.89
N LEU A 122 -2.11 20.72 -18.59
CA LEU A 122 -1.47 20.61 -19.90
C LEU A 122 -2.56 20.65 -20.98
N GLN A 123 -2.85 21.85 -21.50
CA GLN A 123 -3.57 22.05 -22.77
C GLN A 123 -2.85 21.44 -24.00
N ALA A 124 -1.83 20.58 -23.80
CA ALA A 124 -1.14 19.83 -24.83
C ALA A 124 -0.84 18.42 -24.31
N ALA A 125 -1.46 17.43 -24.93
CA ALA A 125 -1.26 16.02 -24.64
C ALA A 125 0.22 15.64 -24.83
N CYS A 126 0.93 15.38 -23.72
CA CYS A 126 2.26 14.78 -23.81
C CYS A 126 2.10 13.31 -24.22
N GLY A 127 2.42 13.00 -25.48
CA GLY A 127 2.27 11.64 -26.04
C GLY A 127 3.02 10.57 -25.25
N LEU A 128 4.13 10.93 -24.59
CA LEU A 128 4.89 10.02 -23.74
C LEU A 128 4.14 9.65 -22.45
N CYS A 129 3.37 10.59 -21.88
CA CYS A 129 2.52 10.34 -20.71
C CYS A 129 1.28 9.50 -21.06
N LEU A 130 0.73 9.66 -22.27
CA LEU A 130 -0.34 8.80 -22.76
C LEU A 130 0.15 7.38 -23.04
N LEU A 131 1.37 7.23 -23.55
CA LEU A 131 2.01 5.92 -23.74
C LEU A 131 2.27 5.20 -22.41
N SER A 132 2.78 5.91 -21.40
CA SER A 132 3.02 5.30 -20.08
C SER A 132 1.70 4.91 -19.39
N ALA A 133 0.65 5.73 -19.52
CA ALA A 133 -0.68 5.41 -19.03
C ALA A 133 -1.29 4.21 -19.77
N GLY A 134 -1.16 4.16 -21.10
CA GLY A 134 -1.61 3.04 -21.92
C GLY A 134 -0.90 1.72 -21.58
N LEU A 135 0.41 1.76 -21.38
CA LEU A 135 1.20 0.59 -20.95
C LEU A 135 0.78 0.11 -19.56
N SER A 136 0.56 1.02 -18.62
CA SER A 136 0.12 0.68 -17.27
C SER A 136 -1.28 0.04 -17.27
N ALA A 137 -2.22 0.59 -18.05
CA ALA A 137 -3.55 0.04 -18.23
C ALA A 137 -3.52 -1.34 -18.91
N ALA A 138 -2.61 -1.55 -19.88
CA ALA A 138 -2.43 -2.83 -20.56
C ALA A 138 -1.87 -3.90 -19.63
N VAL A 139 -0.90 -3.56 -18.76
CA VAL A 139 -0.36 -4.48 -17.74
C VAL A 139 -1.45 -4.89 -16.75
N LEU A 140 -2.25 -3.94 -16.28
CA LEU A 140 -3.40 -4.25 -15.42
C LEU A 140 -4.39 -5.15 -16.15
N ALA A 141 -4.84 -4.79 -17.36
CA ALA A 141 -5.79 -5.59 -18.14
C ALA A 141 -5.27 -7.00 -18.46
N LEU A 142 -3.96 -7.17 -18.62
CA LEU A 142 -3.33 -8.48 -18.79
C LEU A 142 -3.30 -9.27 -17.47
N ALA A 143 -3.02 -8.61 -16.34
CA ALA A 143 -3.13 -9.22 -15.02
C ALA A 143 -4.56 -9.71 -14.71
N TRP A 144 -5.59 -8.99 -15.17
CA TRP A 144 -7.00 -9.41 -15.09
C TRP A 144 -7.35 -10.62 -15.98
N ARG A 145 -6.54 -10.94 -17.00
CA ARG A 145 -6.77 -12.08 -17.91
C ARG A 145 -6.03 -13.35 -17.48
N LEU A 146 -5.09 -13.26 -16.54
CA LEU A 146 -4.43 -14.43 -15.97
C LEU A 146 -5.39 -15.10 -14.97
N PRO A 147 -5.67 -16.41 -15.11
CA PRO A 147 -6.50 -17.13 -14.14
C PRO A 147 -5.81 -17.10 -12.78
N SER A 148 -6.44 -16.47 -11.78
CA SER A 148 -5.97 -16.52 -10.40
C SER A 148 -6.11 -17.97 -9.91
N THR A 149 -5.00 -18.69 -9.83
CA THR A 149 -5.03 -20.02 -9.21
C THR A 149 -5.24 -19.87 -7.71
N ARG A 150 -6.42 -20.35 -7.24
CA ARG A 150 -6.83 -20.69 -5.86
C ARG A 150 -7.36 -19.53 -5.01
N ARG A 151 -8.36 -19.67 -4.14
CA ARG A 151 -9.27 -20.78 -3.74
C ARG A 151 -10.54 -20.06 -3.22
N THR A 152 -11.70 -20.38 -3.76
CA THR A 152 -13.00 -19.92 -3.22
C THR A 152 -13.35 -20.79 -2.02
N ASP A 153 -13.23 -20.23 -0.82
CA ASP A 153 -13.95 -20.70 0.38
C ASP A 153 -14.56 -19.45 1.02
N GLU A 154 -15.62 -18.93 0.41
CA GLU A 154 -16.45 -17.84 0.92
C GLU A 154 -17.69 -18.45 1.56
N ASP A 155 -17.63 -18.72 2.86
CA ASP A 155 -18.77 -18.82 3.78
C ASP A 155 -18.25 -18.58 5.21
N ALA A 156 -17.81 -17.34 5.50
CA ALA A 156 -17.48 -16.92 6.87
C ALA A 156 -18.48 -15.84 7.31
N GLU A 157 -19.48 -16.31 8.06
CA GLU A 157 -20.52 -15.53 8.73
C GLU A 157 -19.93 -14.42 9.60
N MET A 158 -20.46 -13.20 9.46
CA MET A 158 -20.01 -12.01 10.18
C MET A 158 -20.42 -12.10 11.66
N ALA A 159 -19.46 -12.34 12.55
CA ALA A 159 -19.69 -12.40 14.00
C ALA A 159 -20.04 -11.02 14.61
N PRO A 160 -20.77 -10.97 15.75
CA PRO A 160 -21.30 -9.73 16.31
C PRO A 160 -20.22 -8.84 16.94
N PHE A 161 -20.31 -7.53 16.66
CA PHE A 161 -19.53 -6.48 17.30
C PHE A 161 -19.89 -6.37 18.79
N GLY A 162 -19.17 -7.08 19.65
CA GLY A 162 -19.36 -6.97 21.10
C GLY A 162 -18.31 -7.72 21.91
N GLU A 163 -17.82 -8.83 21.37
CA GLU A 163 -16.73 -9.63 21.91
C GLU A 163 -15.54 -9.48 20.95
N ARG A 164 -14.38 -8.99 21.41
CA ARG A 164 -13.18 -8.93 20.56
C ARG A 164 -12.59 -10.33 20.49
N SER A 165 -13.20 -11.13 19.63
CA SER A 165 -12.78 -12.50 19.36
C SER A 165 -11.65 -12.51 18.34
N PRO A 166 -10.68 -13.45 18.45
CA PRO A 166 -9.69 -13.66 17.40
C PRO A 166 -10.39 -13.97 16.08
N ALA A 167 -9.77 -13.56 14.96
CA ALA A 167 -10.25 -13.93 13.64
C ALA A 167 -10.44 -15.46 13.54
N PRO A 168 -11.51 -15.93 12.86
CA PRO A 168 -11.73 -17.36 12.69
C PRO A 168 -10.55 -17.99 11.94
N ILE A 169 -10.15 -19.19 12.37
CA ILE A 169 -9.08 -19.94 11.74
C ILE A 169 -9.63 -20.51 10.44
N ALA A 170 -9.09 -20.08 9.30
CA ALA A 170 -9.57 -20.47 7.98
C ALA A 170 -9.05 -21.83 7.52
N SER A 171 -7.89 -22.27 8.04
CA SER A 171 -7.28 -23.54 7.63
C SER A 171 -7.83 -24.76 8.36
N HIS A 172 -7.84 -25.89 7.64
CA HIS A 172 -8.09 -27.21 8.20
C HIS A 172 -6.79 -27.86 8.71
N SER A 173 -6.93 -28.67 9.74
CA SER A 173 -5.83 -29.35 10.43
C SER A 173 -5.37 -30.57 9.64
N SER A 174 -4.06 -30.67 9.44
CA SER A 174 -3.47 -31.91 8.92
C SER A 174 -3.51 -33.02 9.98
N ARG A 175 -3.39 -34.30 9.56
CA ARG A 175 -3.25 -35.43 10.50
C ARG A 175 -2.16 -35.17 11.54
N ARG A 176 -1.03 -34.65 11.10
CA ARG A 176 0.10 -34.33 11.97
C ARG A 176 -0.23 -33.22 12.98
N ALA A 177 -1.01 -32.21 12.57
CA ALA A 177 -1.42 -31.14 13.48
C ALA A 177 -2.40 -31.66 14.55
N LEU A 178 -3.29 -32.58 14.19
CA LEU A 178 -4.17 -33.29 15.15
C LEU A 178 -3.36 -34.13 16.14
N GLU A 179 -2.45 -34.98 15.65
CA GLU A 179 -1.55 -35.79 16.52
C GLU A 179 -0.71 -34.91 17.45
N LEU A 180 -0.23 -33.75 16.95
CA LEU A 180 0.48 -32.79 17.77
C LEU A 180 -0.44 -32.16 18.82
N SER A 181 -1.66 -31.77 18.44
CA SER A 181 -2.65 -31.20 19.36
C SER A 181 -2.99 -32.14 20.50
N GLU A 182 -3.24 -33.42 20.22
CA GLU A 182 -3.50 -34.44 21.24
C GLU A 182 -2.34 -34.55 22.24
N ARG A 183 -1.10 -34.54 21.75
CA ARG A 183 0.09 -34.64 22.60
C ARG A 183 0.30 -33.39 23.45
N LEU A 184 0.03 -32.20 22.90
CA LEU A 184 0.07 -30.95 23.63
C LEU A 184 -0.99 -30.91 24.73
N ALA A 185 -2.23 -31.32 24.39
CA ALA A 185 -3.33 -31.42 25.34
C ALA A 185 -3.02 -32.42 26.46
N ALA A 186 -2.52 -33.61 26.13
CA ALA A 186 -2.15 -34.64 27.09
C ALA A 186 -1.04 -34.20 28.06
N ARG A 187 -0.17 -33.30 27.62
CA ARG A 187 0.90 -32.70 28.45
C ARG A 187 0.45 -31.44 29.20
N GLY A 188 -0.78 -30.98 28.98
CA GLY A 188 -1.27 -29.75 29.58
C GLY A 188 -0.57 -28.49 29.07
N ALA A 189 0.02 -28.54 27.87
CA ALA A 189 0.72 -27.41 27.27
C ALA A 189 -0.20 -26.17 27.16
N LYS A 190 0.40 -24.98 27.18
CA LYS A 190 -0.33 -23.72 27.02
C LYS A 190 0.33 -22.84 25.98
N MET A 191 -0.47 -22.33 25.04
CA MET A 191 -0.11 -21.28 24.10
C MET A 191 -0.72 -19.98 24.58
N TYR A 192 0.11 -19.13 25.17
CA TYR A 192 -0.23 -17.78 25.55
C TYR A 192 -0.19 -16.87 24.31
N GLY A 193 -1.32 -16.25 23.98
CA GLY A 193 -1.41 -15.32 22.86
C GLY A 193 -2.42 -14.22 23.12
N ALA A 194 -2.61 -13.36 22.12
CA ALA A 194 -3.63 -12.31 22.15
C ALA A 194 -4.50 -12.34 20.89
N TRP A 195 -5.76 -11.94 20.98
CA TRP A 195 -6.67 -11.94 19.83
C TRP A 195 -6.20 -11.06 18.66
N TRP A 196 -5.50 -9.96 18.95
CA TRP A 196 -4.92 -9.04 17.95
C TRP A 196 -3.53 -9.46 17.45
N CYS A 197 -2.94 -10.52 18.01
CA CYS A 197 -1.56 -10.88 17.73
C CYS A 197 -1.45 -11.61 16.38
N SER A 198 -0.82 -10.95 15.40
CA SER A 198 -0.62 -11.48 14.04
C SER A 198 0.19 -12.79 14.01
N HIS A 199 1.24 -12.90 14.81
CA HIS A 199 2.02 -14.13 14.95
C HIS A 199 1.22 -15.28 15.56
N CYS A 200 0.32 -14.97 16.50
CA CYS A 200 -0.57 -15.92 17.13
C CYS A 200 -1.60 -16.43 16.11
N ALA A 201 -2.15 -15.54 15.28
CA ALA A 201 -3.02 -15.91 14.18
C ALA A 201 -2.31 -16.85 13.18
N GLY A 202 -1.09 -16.51 12.75
CA GLY A 202 -0.32 -17.37 11.85
C GLY A 202 -0.01 -18.76 12.42
N GLN A 203 0.27 -18.85 13.72
CA GLN A 203 0.50 -20.14 14.37
C GLN A 203 -0.78 -20.99 14.47
N LYS A 204 -1.92 -20.35 14.76
CA LYS A 204 -3.24 -21.00 14.75
C LYS A 204 -3.59 -21.53 13.34
N GLU A 205 -3.34 -20.73 12.30
CA GLU A 205 -3.52 -21.13 10.90
C GLU A 205 -2.59 -22.28 10.47
N THR A 206 -1.43 -22.43 11.10
CA THR A 206 -0.53 -23.56 10.81
C THR A 206 -1.03 -24.86 11.42
N LEU A 207 -1.65 -24.79 12.60
CA LEU A 207 -2.25 -25.94 13.28
C LEU A 207 -3.60 -26.32 12.67
N GLY A 208 -4.42 -25.34 12.32
CA GLY A 208 -5.76 -25.53 11.78
C GLY A 208 -6.85 -25.51 12.85
N ALA A 209 -8.10 -25.33 12.38
CA ALA A 209 -9.26 -25.08 13.22
C ALA A 209 -9.56 -26.23 14.20
N GLU A 210 -9.48 -27.48 13.73
CA GLU A 210 -9.76 -28.69 14.51
C GLU A 210 -8.71 -28.90 15.62
N ALA A 211 -7.42 -28.83 15.28
CA ALA A 211 -6.32 -28.99 16.22
C ALA A 211 -6.35 -27.90 17.31
N MET A 212 -6.64 -26.65 16.93
CA MET A 212 -6.77 -25.55 17.89
C MET A 212 -8.04 -25.64 18.73
N GLY A 213 -9.15 -26.10 18.16
CA GLY A 213 -10.44 -26.22 18.83
C GLY A 213 -10.48 -27.36 19.85
N GLU A 214 -9.94 -28.53 19.50
CA GLU A 214 -9.93 -29.71 20.35
C GLU A 214 -8.82 -29.68 21.42
N GLY A 215 -7.70 -29.02 21.11
CA GLY A 215 -6.50 -29.07 21.95
C GLY A 215 -6.62 -28.33 23.29
N GLY A 216 -7.50 -27.33 23.40
CA GLY A 216 -7.76 -26.61 24.67
C GLY A 216 -6.53 -25.96 25.33
N PHE A 217 -5.47 -25.71 24.56
CA PHE A 217 -4.20 -25.18 25.06
C PHE A 217 -4.05 -23.67 24.86
N TYR A 218 -4.92 -23.01 24.09
CA TYR A 218 -4.85 -21.56 23.91
C TYR A 218 -5.31 -20.80 25.16
N VAL A 219 -4.54 -19.79 25.57
CA VAL A 219 -4.87 -18.88 26.66
C VAL A 219 -4.91 -17.45 26.10
N GLU A 220 -6.04 -16.78 26.24
CA GLU A 220 -6.23 -15.40 25.79
C GLU A 220 -5.67 -14.41 26.82
N CYS A 221 -4.56 -13.77 26.50
CA CYS A 221 -3.85 -12.87 27.41
C CYS A 221 -4.30 -11.41 27.29
N SER A 222 -5.08 -11.05 26.27
CA SER A 222 -5.69 -9.72 26.19
C SER A 222 -6.72 -9.52 27.31
N PRO A 223 -6.67 -8.42 28.09
CA PRO A 223 -7.72 -8.08 29.05
C PRO A 223 -9.11 -7.85 28.42
N ASP A 224 -9.14 -7.47 27.15
CA ASP A 224 -10.34 -7.13 26.37
C ASP A 224 -10.76 -8.22 25.37
N GLY A 225 -10.09 -9.37 25.40
CA GLY A 225 -10.37 -10.52 24.55
C GLY A 225 -11.53 -11.36 25.05
N ALA A 226 -12.17 -12.06 24.12
CA ALA A 226 -13.16 -13.08 24.45
C ALA A 226 -12.54 -14.17 25.36
N GLY A 227 -13.14 -14.43 26.52
CA GLY A 227 -12.61 -15.41 27.47
C GLY A 227 -11.23 -15.07 28.05
N ALA A 228 -10.92 -13.77 28.18
CA ALA A 228 -9.65 -13.27 28.70
C ALA A 228 -9.21 -13.93 30.03
N GLU A 229 -7.97 -14.43 30.05
CA GLU A 229 -7.26 -15.00 31.19
C GLU A 229 -5.98 -14.18 31.50
N ASN A 230 -6.04 -12.85 31.40
CA ASN A 230 -4.87 -11.97 31.54
C ASN A 230 -4.05 -12.23 32.83
N GLU A 231 -4.72 -12.45 33.96
CA GLU A 231 -4.06 -12.73 35.24
C GLU A 231 -3.17 -13.98 35.18
N ARG A 232 -3.62 -15.01 34.46
CA ARG A 232 -2.86 -16.26 34.25
C ARG A 232 -1.59 -15.99 33.46
N CYS A 233 -1.66 -15.16 32.42
CA CYS A 233 -0.50 -14.80 31.60
C CYS A 233 0.52 -13.97 32.38
N VAL A 234 0.05 -13.07 33.26
CA VAL A 234 0.92 -12.30 34.17
C VAL A 234 1.60 -13.22 35.17
N ALA A 235 0.85 -14.15 35.78
CA ALA A 235 1.39 -15.13 36.73
C ALA A 235 2.41 -16.08 36.08
N ALA A 236 2.18 -16.50 34.83
CA ALA A 236 3.11 -17.30 34.03
C ALA A 236 4.34 -16.51 33.55
N GLY A 237 4.41 -15.19 33.81
CA GLY A 237 5.57 -14.37 33.47
C GLY A 237 5.73 -14.11 31.97
N VAL A 238 4.66 -14.25 31.18
CA VAL A 238 4.68 -14.08 29.71
C VAL A 238 5.15 -12.67 29.35
N LYS A 239 6.17 -12.58 28.48
CA LYS A 239 6.78 -11.30 28.05
C LYS A 239 6.43 -10.90 26.62
N GLY A 240 5.92 -11.83 25.82
CA GLY A 240 5.57 -11.61 24.42
C GLY A 240 4.66 -12.71 23.90
N TYR A 241 4.12 -12.52 22.69
CA TYR A 241 3.17 -13.44 22.08
C TYR A 241 3.62 -13.86 20.67
N PRO A 242 3.33 -15.11 20.25
CA PRO A 242 2.89 -16.21 21.10
C PRO A 242 4.03 -16.67 22.03
N THR A 243 3.68 -17.16 23.22
CA THR A 243 4.59 -17.88 24.11
C THR A 243 4.00 -19.24 24.43
N TRP A 244 4.82 -20.27 24.49
CA TRP A 244 4.39 -21.59 24.90
C TRP A 244 5.01 -21.96 26.24
N GLU A 245 4.20 -22.50 27.13
CA GLU A 245 4.67 -23.06 28.40
C GLU A 245 5.33 -24.41 28.15
N ASP A 246 6.55 -24.55 28.69
CA ASP A 246 7.34 -25.79 28.72
C ASP A 246 7.78 -26.34 27.34
N LEU A 247 8.62 -25.58 26.62
CA LEU A 247 9.09 -25.93 25.27
C LEU A 247 10.49 -26.52 25.13
N SER A 248 11.29 -26.71 26.19
CA SER A 248 12.62 -27.33 25.97
C SER A 248 12.54 -28.73 25.35
N GLU A 249 11.42 -29.43 25.55
CA GLU A 249 11.17 -30.77 24.98
C GLU A 249 10.41 -30.73 23.63
N LEU A 250 9.74 -29.61 23.31
CA LEU A 250 8.87 -29.49 22.13
C LEU A 250 9.60 -28.96 20.90
N GLU A 251 10.66 -28.17 21.07
CA GLU A 251 11.55 -27.78 19.96
C GLU A 251 12.20 -29.00 19.30
N GLU A 252 12.58 -30.00 20.10
CA GLU A 252 13.14 -31.29 19.64
C GLU A 252 12.08 -32.11 18.86
N MET A 253 10.82 -32.05 19.28
CA MET A 253 9.71 -32.73 18.60
C MET A 253 9.27 -32.04 17.30
N LEU A 254 9.24 -30.69 17.27
CA LEU A 254 8.93 -29.92 16.08
C LEU A 254 10.05 -30.05 15.03
N SER A 255 11.31 -30.18 15.46
CA SER A 255 12.43 -30.44 14.55
C SER A 255 12.42 -31.88 14.01
N SER A 256 12.10 -32.88 14.84
CA SER A 256 12.04 -34.29 14.42
C SER A 256 10.91 -34.59 13.44
N ALA A 257 9.90 -33.73 13.40
CA ALA A 257 8.77 -33.96 12.55
C ALA A 257 9.04 -33.42 11.13
N LYS A 258 9.96 -32.48 10.92
CA LYS A 258 10.24 -31.93 9.57
C LYS A 258 10.94 -32.95 8.68
#